data_AF-A0A813G2Y5-F1
#
_entry.id   AF-A0A813G2Y5-F1
#
_cell.length_a   1.000
_cell.length_b   1.000
_cell.length_c   1.000
_cell.angle_alpha   90.00
_cell.angle_beta   90.00
_cell.angle_gamma   90.00
#
_symmetry.space_group_name_H-M   'P 1'
#
loop_
_entity.id
_entity.type
_entity.pdbx_description
1 polymer ?
#
loop_
_entity_poly.entity_id
_entity_poly.type
_entity_poly.pdbx_seq_one_letter_code
_entity_poly.pdbx_strand_id
1 'polypeptide(L)'
;MACLGHPIVRLHSLPRPVANSQCWRPKLSGGAPPLRSRWRMDLSPSTSVASSAAVACAGTTTSSSSSTSFSPRCTGHSRMPMARSQQARWSSVITAASALVACAAGRRWRARPSMLMARHDARTRSSLGMRGSGFSSSPSETRSSVASAREPVRPGKVSAVLPVAPEIERPAYMLPGVCVDQETGMYKHDFLNVIEVKTPDQIAAMRVACALAREALEVAGRAVAAGVTTDQIDAAVHEFIVSRGAYPSPLGYMGFPKSVCCSVNDVLAHGIPDDRPLQDGDILNVDVTVFIGGHHGDTSSMFVVGSKPDPAALHLCKAGQRAMMAGIEVCKPGADFREIGMRIQDVSDAAGLHISELFVGHGIGSYFHGAPGVIPFENDEYQGTMLPGMTFTVEPILVEHTKLEASHRIWDDKWTYQTLTNARSAQFEHTVLITDDGHEILTGPSVDYLTLAGLRR
;
A
#
# COMPACT_ATOMS: atom_id res chain seq x y z
N MET A 1 -28.66 18.78 -22.38
CA MET A 1 -27.85 17.57 -22.19
C MET A 1 -26.52 18.04 -21.65
N ALA A 2 -26.34 17.98 -20.33
CA ALA A 2 -25.18 18.55 -19.63
C ALA A 2 -24.27 17.40 -19.18
N CYS A 3 -23.02 17.42 -19.64
CA CYS A 3 -21.94 16.61 -19.11
C CYS A 3 -21.59 17.12 -17.72
N LEU A 4 -21.68 16.26 -16.71
CA LEU A 4 -21.19 16.54 -15.36
C LEU A 4 -19.68 16.28 -15.34
N GLY A 5 -18.90 17.30 -15.02
CA GLY A 5 -17.47 17.19 -14.77
C GLY A 5 -17.18 16.49 -13.44
N HIS A 6 -16.13 15.67 -13.42
CA HIS A 6 -15.62 14.99 -12.24
C HIS A 6 -14.39 15.73 -11.67
N PRO A 7 -14.16 15.68 -10.34
CA PRO A 7 -13.11 16.47 -9.72
C PRO A 7 -11.73 15.84 -9.98
N ILE A 8 -10.82 16.68 -10.45
CA ILE A 8 -9.38 16.48 -10.48
C ILE A 8 -8.87 16.98 -9.12
N VAL A 9 -8.06 16.20 -8.40
CA VAL A 9 -7.27 16.71 -7.28
C VAL A 9 -6.23 17.68 -7.86
N ARG A 10 -6.54 18.97 -7.83
CA ARG A 10 -5.56 20.04 -7.96
C ARG A 10 -5.41 20.67 -6.59
N LEU A 11 -4.21 20.58 -6.02
CA LEU A 11 -3.82 21.39 -4.87
C LEU A 11 -3.84 22.86 -5.30
N HIS A 12 -4.86 23.59 -4.83
CA HIS A 12 -4.80 25.04 -4.72
C HIS A 12 -4.89 25.43 -3.25
N SER A 13 -4.08 26.41 -2.91
CA SER A 13 -3.83 27.05 -1.63
C SER A 13 -5.07 27.15 -0.72
N LEU A 14 -4.95 26.64 0.51
CA LEU A 14 -5.94 26.76 1.58
C LEU A 14 -6.27 28.24 1.92
N PRO A 15 -7.54 28.68 1.92
CA PRO A 15 -7.93 29.93 2.55
C PRO A 15 -8.42 29.72 4.00
N ARG A 16 -8.10 30.69 4.86
CA ARG A 16 -8.55 30.81 6.26
C ARG A 16 -10.09 30.91 6.40
N PRO A 17 -10.68 30.54 7.55
CA PRO A 17 -12.10 30.25 7.66
C PRO A 17 -12.96 31.52 7.77
N VAL A 18 -14.10 31.53 7.08
CA VAL A 18 -15.23 32.42 7.35
C VAL A 18 -16.49 31.58 7.55
N ALA A 19 -17.14 31.78 8.69
CA ALA A 19 -18.37 31.12 9.08
C ALA A 19 -19.57 31.58 8.23
N ASN A 20 -20.40 30.64 7.77
CA ASN A 20 -21.85 30.71 8.00
C ASN A 20 -22.58 29.42 7.58
N SER A 21 -23.42 28.96 8.49
CA SER A 21 -24.38 27.88 8.36
C SER A 21 -25.53 28.21 7.42
N GLN A 22 -25.98 27.25 6.61
CA GLN A 22 -27.41 26.97 6.35
C GLN A 22 -27.59 25.68 5.52
N CYS A 23 -28.18 24.65 6.13
CA CYS A 23 -28.62 23.43 5.44
C CYS A 23 -29.86 23.70 4.57
N TRP A 24 -29.79 23.30 3.30
CA TRP A 24 -30.92 23.29 2.37
C TRP A 24 -31.50 21.87 2.24
N ARG A 25 -32.83 21.72 2.36
CA ARG A 25 -33.57 20.49 2.05
C ARG A 25 -34.36 20.68 0.76
N PRO A 26 -34.39 19.73 -0.20
CA PRO A 26 -35.31 19.79 -1.33
C PRO A 26 -36.70 19.25 -0.96
N LYS A 27 -37.72 19.94 -1.48
CA LYS A 27 -39.15 19.59 -1.44
C LYS A 27 -39.48 18.44 -2.41
N LEU A 28 -40.34 17.53 -1.99
CA LEU A 28 -41.09 16.63 -2.89
C LEU A 28 -42.51 17.16 -3.10
N SER A 29 -43.01 17.05 -4.34
CA SER A 29 -44.27 17.61 -4.83
C SER A 29 -45.30 16.53 -5.20
N GLY A 30 -46.58 16.79 -4.87
CA GLY A 30 -47.81 16.13 -5.38
C GLY A 30 -48.35 15.00 -4.48
N GLY A 31 -49.50 15.02 -3.80
CA GLY A 31 -50.85 15.58 -4.07
C GLY A 31 -51.75 14.44 -4.64
N ALA A 32 -52.90 13.97 -4.13
CA ALA A 32 -53.91 14.32 -3.11
C ALA A 32 -54.93 13.08 -3.04
N PRO A 33 -56.11 13.10 -2.38
CA PRO A 33 -56.49 13.32 -0.97
C PRO A 33 -57.41 12.16 -0.40
N PRO A 34 -58.37 12.33 0.56
CA PRO A 34 -58.26 11.70 1.87
C PRO A 34 -59.43 10.76 2.28
N LEU A 35 -59.22 9.92 3.29
CA LEU A 35 -60.31 9.28 4.05
C LEU A 35 -60.13 9.47 5.56
N ARG A 36 -61.26 9.82 6.19
CA ARG A 36 -61.43 10.21 7.60
C ARG A 36 -61.48 8.99 8.52
N SER A 37 -60.89 9.08 9.70
CA SER A 37 -61.52 8.87 11.03
C SER A 37 -60.41 8.79 12.10
N ARG A 38 -60.31 9.78 13.00
CA ARG A 38 -60.98 9.85 14.32
C ARG A 38 -60.50 8.76 15.27
N TRP A 39 -59.54 9.08 16.15
CA TRP A 39 -59.57 8.80 17.59
C TRP A 39 -58.73 9.86 18.32
N ARG A 40 -59.26 10.30 19.46
CA ARG A 40 -58.85 11.45 20.30
C ARG A 40 -58.25 10.91 21.59
N MET A 41 -57.35 11.72 22.16
CA MET A 41 -57.10 11.92 23.61
C MET A 41 -56.45 10.72 24.36
N ASP A 42 -55.48 10.90 25.27
CA ASP A 42 -55.39 11.91 26.32
C ASP A 42 -53.98 12.46 26.56
N LEU A 43 -53.96 13.73 27.00
CA LEU A 43 -52.88 14.40 27.72
C LEU A 43 -53.23 14.36 29.21
N SER A 44 -52.25 14.19 30.09
CA SER A 44 -52.03 15.16 31.18
C SER A 44 -50.71 14.94 31.94
N PRO A 45 -50.16 16.00 32.57
CA PRO A 45 -48.78 16.09 33.02
C PRO A 45 -48.63 16.27 34.56
N SER A 46 -47.41 16.12 35.07
CA SER A 46 -46.86 16.70 36.33
C SER A 46 -45.51 16.01 36.60
N THR A 47 -44.46 16.60 37.15
CA THR A 47 -44.23 17.89 37.82
C THR A 47 -42.71 18.15 37.84
N SER A 48 -42.35 19.43 37.82
CA SER A 48 -41.03 20.00 38.04
C SER A 48 -40.45 19.73 39.43
N VAL A 49 -39.12 19.59 39.54
CA VAL A 49 -38.34 20.28 40.58
C VAL A 49 -36.98 20.68 39.98
N ALA A 50 -36.72 21.98 39.99
CA ALA A 50 -35.40 22.57 39.82
C ALA A 50 -34.77 22.80 41.19
N SER A 51 -33.44 22.71 41.29
CA SER A 51 -32.68 23.44 42.30
C SER A 51 -31.29 23.75 41.77
N SER A 52 -31.06 25.03 41.56
CA SER A 52 -29.77 25.67 41.33
C SER A 52 -29.04 25.87 42.66
N ALA A 53 -27.72 25.75 42.67
CA ALA A 53 -26.86 26.61 43.48
C ALA A 53 -25.44 26.60 42.90
N ALA A 54 -24.87 27.79 42.81
CA ALA A 54 -23.56 28.09 42.25
C ALA A 54 -22.66 28.69 43.34
N VAL A 55 -21.36 28.77 43.01
CA VAL A 55 -20.32 29.68 43.53
C VAL A 55 -19.71 29.35 44.90
N ALA A 56 -18.39 29.05 44.92
CA ALA A 56 -17.34 30.03 45.29
C ALA A 56 -15.95 29.37 45.46
N CYS A 57 -14.94 30.14 45.08
CA CYS A 57 -13.50 29.86 45.05
C CYS A 57 -12.80 29.79 46.42
N ALA A 58 -11.59 29.19 46.42
CA ALA A 58 -10.29 29.82 46.73
C ALA A 58 -9.37 29.06 47.72
N GLY A 59 -8.06 29.05 47.38
CA GLY A 59 -6.90 28.90 48.30
C GLY A 59 -6.07 27.62 48.10
N THR A 60 -4.90 27.64 47.44
CA THR A 60 -3.53 27.85 47.98
C THR A 60 -3.15 26.84 49.09
N THR A 61 -2.02 26.12 49.15
CA THR A 61 -0.63 26.33 48.67
C THR A 61 0.22 25.08 49.05
N THR A 62 1.24 24.80 48.22
CA THR A 62 2.60 24.28 48.51
C THR A 62 2.91 23.00 49.33
N SER A 63 3.70 22.14 48.66
CA SER A 63 5.03 21.59 49.01
C SER A 63 5.23 20.27 49.78
N SER A 64 6.11 19.47 49.16
CA SER A 64 7.25 18.69 49.69
C SER A 64 7.07 17.27 50.24
N SER A 65 7.64 16.32 49.48
CA SER A 65 8.55 15.22 49.84
C SER A 65 8.22 14.30 51.02
N SER A 66 8.17 12.99 50.76
CA SER A 66 9.25 12.05 51.14
C SER A 66 8.88 10.60 50.82
N SER A 67 9.90 9.84 50.50
CA SER A 67 9.95 8.41 50.27
C SER A 67 9.71 7.61 51.56
N THR A 68 9.09 6.44 51.46
CA THR A 68 9.51 5.24 52.19
C THR A 68 8.86 3.98 51.61
N SER A 69 9.71 2.98 51.45
CA SER A 69 9.45 1.59 51.10
C SER A 69 8.69 0.86 52.21
N PHE A 70 7.81 -0.08 51.85
CA PHE A 70 7.61 -1.32 52.62
C PHE A 70 6.89 -2.38 51.77
N SER A 71 7.49 -3.56 51.65
CA SER A 71 6.84 -4.80 51.18
C SER A 71 6.03 -5.44 52.31
N PRO A 72 5.12 -6.37 51.98
CA PRO A 72 5.32 -7.72 52.53
C PRO A 72 5.06 -8.85 51.52
N ARG A 73 5.85 -9.92 51.67
CA ARG A 73 5.60 -11.27 51.14
C ARG A 73 4.72 -12.07 52.12
N CYS A 74 3.86 -12.93 51.59
CA CYS A 74 3.51 -14.30 52.04
C CYS A 74 2.69 -14.95 50.89
N THR A 75 3.19 -15.96 50.15
CA THR A 75 3.04 -17.43 50.36
C THR A 75 1.61 -17.84 50.75
N GLY A 76 0.87 -18.74 50.10
CA GLY A 76 1.07 -19.58 48.91
C GLY A 76 -0.15 -20.50 48.69
N HIS A 77 -0.06 -21.31 47.62
CA HIS A 77 -0.81 -22.53 47.30
C HIS A 77 -2.28 -22.44 46.83
N SER A 78 -2.48 -22.69 45.53
CA SER A 78 -3.17 -23.89 45.04
C SER A 78 -2.84 -24.18 43.57
N ARG A 79 -2.29 -25.39 43.33
CA ARG A 79 -2.09 -26.03 42.02
C ARG A 79 -3.36 -26.81 41.65
N MET A 80 -3.71 -26.86 40.36
CA MET A 80 -4.26 -28.01 39.59
C MET A 80 -4.56 -27.55 38.12
N PRO A 81 -4.71 -28.44 37.12
CA PRO A 81 -3.72 -28.57 36.04
C PRO A 81 -4.21 -28.30 34.59
N MET A 82 -3.22 -28.20 33.69
CA MET A 82 -3.15 -28.52 32.25
C MET A 82 -4.36 -28.33 31.32
N ALA A 83 -4.11 -27.59 30.23
CA ALA A 83 -4.56 -27.97 28.88
C ALA A 83 -3.46 -27.66 27.85
N ARG A 84 -2.62 -28.66 27.56
CA ARG A 84 -1.81 -28.74 26.34
C ARG A 84 -2.74 -29.19 25.22
N SER A 85 -3.08 -28.32 24.26
CA SER A 85 -3.43 -28.74 22.89
C SER A 85 -3.77 -27.53 22.01
N GLN A 86 -2.77 -26.87 21.40
CA GLN A 86 -2.95 -26.11 20.14
C GLN A 86 -1.64 -26.03 19.33
N GLN A 87 -0.79 -27.06 19.42
CA GLN A 87 0.48 -27.15 18.67
C GLN A 87 0.53 -28.36 17.73
N ALA A 88 -0.63 -28.87 17.31
CA ALA A 88 -0.75 -30.02 16.42
C ALA A 88 -1.91 -29.85 15.42
N ARG A 89 -1.86 -28.78 14.60
CA ARG A 89 -2.68 -28.61 13.39
C ARG A 89 -1.97 -27.83 12.27
N TRP A 90 -0.64 -27.88 12.22
CA TRP A 90 0.14 -27.19 11.20
C TRP A 90 1.14 -28.15 10.56
N SER A 91 0.60 -29.05 9.76
CA SER A 91 1.32 -29.81 8.73
C SER A 91 0.43 -30.16 7.52
N SER A 92 -0.81 -29.65 7.46
CA SER A 92 -1.81 -30.09 6.47
C SER A 92 -2.36 -28.98 5.57
N VAL A 93 -1.96 -27.72 5.79
CA VAL A 93 -2.40 -26.57 4.96
C VAL A 93 -1.37 -26.18 3.89
N ILE A 94 -0.09 -26.54 4.08
CA ILE A 94 0.98 -26.28 3.09
C ILE A 94 0.98 -27.32 1.94
N THR A 95 0.31 -28.46 2.10
CA THR A 95 0.27 -29.52 1.07
C THR A 95 -0.86 -29.35 0.04
N ALA A 96 -1.89 -28.57 0.34
CA ALA A 96 -3.05 -28.39 -0.56
C ALA A 96 -2.79 -27.37 -1.70
N ALA A 97 -1.96 -26.35 -1.47
CA ALA A 97 -1.61 -25.37 -2.49
C ALA A 97 -0.65 -25.91 -3.58
N SER A 98 0.05 -27.02 -3.30
CA SER A 98 0.94 -27.68 -4.29
C SER A 98 0.21 -28.70 -5.19
N ALA A 99 -1.01 -29.09 -4.86
CA ALA A 99 -1.73 -30.14 -5.58
C ALA A 99 -2.53 -29.64 -6.81
N LEU A 100 -2.81 -28.33 -6.89
CA LEU A 100 -3.55 -27.74 -8.02
C LEU A 100 -2.68 -27.37 -9.23
N VAL A 101 -1.36 -27.47 -9.12
CA VAL A 101 -0.42 -27.21 -10.23
C VAL A 101 0.09 -28.49 -10.91
N ALA A 102 -0.20 -29.68 -10.36
CA ALA A 102 0.42 -30.94 -10.81
C ALA A 102 -0.40 -31.77 -11.84
N CYS A 103 -1.53 -31.28 -12.36
CA CYS A 103 -2.39 -32.07 -13.27
C CYS A 103 -2.27 -31.74 -14.77
N ALA A 104 -1.32 -30.89 -15.19
CA ALA A 104 -1.20 -30.48 -16.60
C ALA A 104 0.23 -30.59 -17.17
N ALA A 105 0.92 -31.73 -17.00
CA ALA A 105 2.16 -32.00 -17.75
C ALA A 105 2.52 -33.49 -17.83
N GLY A 106 1.59 -34.34 -18.27
CA GLY A 106 1.86 -35.75 -18.53
C GLY A 106 2.31 -36.01 -19.97
N ARG A 107 3.57 -35.77 -20.34
CA ARG A 107 4.19 -36.42 -21.52
C ARG A 107 5.67 -36.73 -21.31
N ARG A 108 5.96 -38.04 -21.29
CA ARG A 108 7.26 -38.70 -21.10
C ARG A 108 8.24 -38.34 -22.23
N TRP A 109 9.48 -38.01 -21.88
CA TRP A 109 10.63 -38.11 -22.78
C TRP A 109 11.68 -39.04 -22.16
N ARG A 110 12.10 -40.04 -22.95
CA ARG A 110 13.09 -41.06 -22.58
C ARG A 110 14.50 -40.44 -22.62
N ALA A 111 15.29 -40.68 -21.58
CA ALA A 111 16.72 -40.39 -21.55
C ALA A 111 17.53 -41.44 -22.33
N ARG A 112 18.62 -41.00 -22.96
CA ARG A 112 19.76 -41.84 -23.38
C ARG A 112 21.06 -41.24 -22.81
N PRO A 113 22.06 -42.05 -22.41
CA PRO A 113 23.19 -41.58 -21.60
C PRO A 113 24.53 -41.40 -22.36
N SER A 114 25.37 -40.56 -21.73
CA SER A 114 26.84 -40.58 -21.63
C SER A 114 27.75 -40.41 -22.86
N MET A 115 28.69 -39.44 -22.76
CA MET A 115 30.16 -39.57 -22.90
C MET A 115 30.76 -38.15 -22.90
N LEU A 116 31.62 -37.74 -21.96
CA LEU A 116 33.04 -38.05 -21.70
C LEU A 116 33.91 -36.82 -22.02
N MET A 117 34.89 -36.58 -21.16
CA MET A 117 35.79 -35.44 -21.07
C MET A 117 36.67 -35.22 -22.32
N ALA A 118 37.08 -33.97 -22.56
CA ALA A 118 38.48 -33.64 -22.82
C ALA A 118 38.75 -32.15 -22.58
N ARG A 119 39.74 -31.87 -21.73
CA ARG A 119 40.46 -30.60 -21.64
C ARG A 119 41.53 -30.57 -22.73
N HIS A 120 41.83 -29.41 -23.31
CA HIS A 120 43.20 -29.09 -23.73
C HIS A 120 43.44 -27.58 -23.83
N ASP A 121 44.68 -27.24 -23.48
CA ASP A 121 45.26 -25.92 -23.21
C ASP A 121 45.71 -25.13 -24.45
N ALA A 122 45.75 -23.81 -24.23
CA ALA A 122 46.79 -22.84 -24.56
C ALA A 122 47.32 -22.59 -26.00
N ARG A 123 47.20 -21.31 -26.37
CA ARG A 123 48.21 -20.37 -26.94
C ARG A 123 49.08 -20.83 -28.13
N THR A 124 49.05 -20.02 -29.19
CA THR A 124 50.28 -19.47 -29.83
C THR A 124 49.98 -18.14 -30.54
N ARG A 125 50.91 -17.20 -30.40
CA ARG A 125 51.04 -15.94 -31.17
C ARG A 125 51.81 -16.23 -32.46
N SER A 126 51.53 -15.52 -33.55
CA SER A 126 52.57 -14.85 -34.34
C SER A 126 52.00 -13.82 -35.31
N SER A 127 52.85 -12.85 -35.59
CA SER A 127 52.70 -11.55 -36.22
C SER A 127 52.90 -11.52 -37.74
N LEU A 128 52.60 -10.34 -38.30
CA LEU A 128 53.13 -9.66 -39.51
C LEU A 128 52.43 -9.88 -40.85
N GLY A 129 51.85 -8.78 -41.35
CA GLY A 129 51.50 -8.53 -42.74
C GLY A 129 51.13 -7.05 -42.92
N MET A 130 52.03 -6.28 -43.53
CA MET A 130 51.93 -4.84 -43.77
C MET A 130 51.44 -4.55 -45.21
N ARG A 131 50.75 -3.42 -45.37
CA ARG A 131 50.41 -2.63 -46.59
C ARG A 131 49.04 -2.87 -47.25
N GLY A 132 48.35 -1.76 -47.49
CA GLY A 132 47.28 -1.66 -48.49
C GLY A 132 46.26 -0.56 -48.19
N SER A 133 46.45 0.60 -48.81
CA SER A 133 45.56 1.77 -48.85
C SER A 133 44.12 1.46 -49.28
N GLY A 134 43.13 2.12 -48.67
CA GLY A 134 41.76 2.16 -49.19
C GLY A 134 40.80 2.97 -48.32
N PHE A 135 40.37 4.11 -48.84
CA PHE A 135 39.30 4.96 -48.31
C PHE A 135 37.99 4.16 -48.14
N SER A 136 37.38 4.19 -46.95
CA SER A 136 35.93 4.02 -46.78
C SER A 136 35.53 4.40 -45.35
N SER A 137 34.84 5.53 -45.23
CA SER A 137 34.14 5.93 -44.02
C SER A 137 33.05 4.90 -43.71
N SER A 138 33.31 4.04 -42.73
CA SER A 138 32.30 3.17 -42.14
C SER A 138 31.29 4.05 -41.39
N PRO A 139 29.98 3.96 -41.64
CA PRO A 139 29.02 4.53 -40.72
C PRO A 139 29.21 3.83 -39.39
N SER A 140 29.34 4.61 -38.30
CA SER A 140 29.21 4.10 -36.95
C SER A 140 27.95 3.24 -36.90
N GLU A 141 28.10 1.94 -36.65
CA GLU A 141 27.00 1.11 -36.19
C GLU A 141 26.51 1.71 -34.88
N THR A 142 25.52 2.60 -34.98
CA THR A 142 24.61 2.84 -33.88
C THR A 142 24.00 1.49 -33.58
N ARG A 143 24.50 0.84 -32.53
CA ARG A 143 23.75 -0.17 -31.80
C ARG A 143 22.52 0.53 -31.24
N SER A 144 21.54 0.76 -32.10
CA SER A 144 20.15 0.85 -31.71
C SER A 144 19.80 -0.54 -31.21
N SER A 145 20.08 -0.78 -29.93
CA SER A 145 19.34 -1.79 -29.19
C SER A 145 17.91 -1.27 -29.18
N VAL A 146 17.14 -1.62 -30.21
CA VAL A 146 15.70 -1.50 -30.18
C VAL A 146 15.30 -2.40 -29.02
N ALA A 147 15.16 -1.81 -27.83
CA ALA A 147 14.42 -2.43 -26.76
C ALA A 147 13.10 -2.82 -27.40
N SER A 148 12.87 -4.13 -27.55
CA SER A 148 11.62 -4.67 -28.08
C SER A 148 10.49 -3.94 -27.38
N ALA A 149 9.76 -3.08 -28.09
CA ALA A 149 8.67 -2.30 -27.52
C ALA A 149 7.70 -3.30 -26.88
N ARG A 150 7.63 -3.30 -25.54
CA ARG A 150 6.71 -4.18 -24.81
C ARG A 150 5.28 -3.73 -25.15
N GLU A 151 4.39 -4.69 -25.28
CA GLU A 151 2.97 -4.36 -25.42
C GLU A 151 2.47 -3.73 -24.10
N PRO A 152 1.70 -2.64 -24.17
CA PRO A 152 1.10 -2.05 -22.98
C PRO A 152 0.17 -3.03 -22.29
N VAL A 153 0.09 -2.95 -20.97
CA VAL A 153 -0.91 -3.68 -20.20
C VAL A 153 -2.31 -3.25 -20.63
N ARG A 154 -3.23 -4.22 -20.71
CA ARG A 154 -4.63 -4.04 -21.09
C ARG A 154 -5.52 -4.67 -20.03
N PRO A 155 -6.74 -4.15 -19.81
CA PRO A 155 -7.68 -4.74 -18.86
C PRO A 155 -8.08 -6.14 -19.29
N GLY A 156 -8.02 -7.06 -18.34
CA GLY A 156 -8.68 -8.35 -18.38
C GLY A 156 -10.10 -8.29 -17.81
N LYS A 157 -10.70 -9.46 -17.62
CA LYS A 157 -12.00 -9.61 -16.97
C LYS A 157 -11.82 -9.66 -15.45
N VAL A 158 -12.48 -8.74 -14.76
CA VAL A 158 -12.55 -8.71 -13.29
C VAL A 158 -13.57 -9.75 -12.81
N SER A 159 -13.17 -10.63 -11.89
CA SER A 159 -14.09 -11.61 -11.27
C SER A 159 -14.97 -10.98 -10.20
N ALA A 160 -15.93 -11.74 -9.66
CA ALA A 160 -16.83 -11.24 -8.62
C ALA A 160 -16.06 -10.85 -7.34
N VAL A 161 -16.66 -9.92 -6.57
CA VAL A 161 -16.16 -9.51 -5.25
C VAL A 161 -16.10 -10.72 -4.31
N LEU A 162 -14.96 -10.90 -3.63
CA LEU A 162 -14.77 -11.99 -2.68
C LEU A 162 -15.45 -11.68 -1.33
N PRO A 163 -16.12 -12.65 -0.70
CA PRO A 163 -16.89 -12.42 0.51
C PRO A 163 -16.01 -12.33 1.76
N VAL A 164 -16.27 -11.35 2.62
CA VAL A 164 -15.70 -11.26 3.97
C VAL A 164 -16.77 -11.62 4.99
N ALA A 165 -16.44 -12.53 5.89
CA ALA A 165 -17.36 -13.05 6.90
C ALA A 165 -17.89 -11.92 7.83
N PRO A 166 -19.16 -11.93 8.26
CA PRO A 166 -19.80 -10.81 8.97
C PRO A 166 -19.20 -10.46 10.34
N GLU A 167 -18.50 -11.39 10.96
CA GLU A 167 -17.87 -11.34 12.28
C GLU A 167 -16.54 -10.59 12.27
N ILE A 168 -15.90 -10.50 11.11
CA ILE A 168 -14.69 -9.71 10.92
C ILE A 168 -15.04 -8.24 11.04
N GLU A 169 -14.27 -7.53 11.88
CA GLU A 169 -14.40 -6.10 12.09
C GLU A 169 -14.20 -5.37 10.75
N ARG A 170 -15.10 -4.41 10.47
CA ARG A 170 -15.06 -3.65 9.22
C ARG A 170 -14.61 -2.21 9.49
N PRO A 171 -13.79 -1.63 8.58
CA PRO A 171 -13.42 -0.24 8.67
C PRO A 171 -14.63 0.67 8.43
N ALA A 172 -14.53 1.91 8.89
CA ALA A 172 -15.66 2.84 8.95
C ALA A 172 -16.37 3.00 7.59
N TYR A 173 -15.64 3.05 6.48
CA TYR A 173 -16.22 3.25 5.14
C TYR A 173 -17.13 2.11 4.65
N MET A 174 -17.09 0.95 5.29
CA MET A 174 -18.01 -0.15 5.03
C MET A 174 -19.30 -0.06 5.85
N LEU A 175 -19.37 0.88 6.79
CA LEU A 175 -20.54 1.09 7.64
C LEU A 175 -21.54 2.08 7.00
N PRO A 176 -22.85 1.92 7.24
CA PRO A 176 -23.85 2.85 6.73
C PRO A 176 -23.64 4.27 7.25
N GLY A 177 -23.88 5.26 6.39
CA GLY A 177 -23.95 6.67 6.80
C GLY A 177 -22.61 7.40 6.88
N VAL A 178 -21.50 6.79 6.45
CA VAL A 178 -20.23 7.52 6.33
C VAL A 178 -20.29 8.48 5.15
N CYS A 179 -20.00 9.75 5.43
CA CYS A 179 -19.95 10.80 4.43
C CYS A 179 -18.61 10.81 3.69
N VAL A 180 -18.65 11.14 2.42
CA VAL A 180 -17.48 11.53 1.63
C VAL A 180 -17.29 13.04 1.78
N ASP A 181 -16.05 13.46 1.98
CA ASP A 181 -15.64 14.85 1.95
C ASP A 181 -15.68 15.38 0.51
N GLN A 182 -16.31 16.54 0.29
CA GLN A 182 -16.58 17.03 -1.06
C GLN A 182 -15.35 17.62 -1.75
N GLU A 183 -14.35 18.04 -0.98
CA GLU A 183 -13.13 18.67 -1.51
C GLU A 183 -12.11 17.60 -1.91
N THR A 184 -11.87 16.65 -1.01
CA THR A 184 -10.89 15.57 -1.21
C THR A 184 -11.47 14.36 -1.94
N GLY A 185 -12.79 14.18 -1.90
CA GLY A 185 -13.44 12.96 -2.37
C GLY A 185 -13.18 11.74 -1.47
N MET A 186 -12.57 11.93 -0.29
CA MET A 186 -12.20 10.87 0.67
C MET A 186 -13.27 10.64 1.73
N TYR A 187 -13.24 9.49 2.44
CA TYR A 187 -14.15 9.28 3.56
C TYR A 187 -13.82 10.26 4.69
N LYS A 188 -14.85 10.93 5.23
CA LYS A 188 -14.64 11.94 6.27
C LYS A 188 -14.25 11.32 7.60
N HIS A 189 -13.12 11.75 8.16
CA HIS A 189 -12.68 11.46 9.52
C HIS A 189 -11.84 12.63 10.07
N ASP A 190 -11.55 12.61 11.38
CA ASP A 190 -10.93 13.73 12.11
C ASP A 190 -9.49 14.05 11.66
N PHE A 191 -8.84 13.10 11.00
CA PHE A 191 -7.43 13.16 10.64
C PHE A 191 -7.19 13.38 9.14
N LEU A 192 -8.23 13.74 8.37
CA LEU A 192 -8.05 14.05 6.94
C LEU A 192 -7.04 15.18 6.74
N ASN A 193 -7.13 16.23 7.56
CA ASN A 193 -6.31 17.44 7.46
C ASN A 193 -5.52 17.74 8.74
N VAL A 194 -5.47 16.79 9.68
CA VAL A 194 -4.79 16.92 10.98
C VAL A 194 -3.91 15.71 11.19
N ILE A 195 -2.62 15.93 11.45
CA ILE A 195 -1.68 14.84 11.69
C ILE A 195 -1.93 14.26 13.08
N GLU A 196 -2.20 12.95 13.16
CA GLU A 196 -2.37 12.24 14.42
C GLU A 196 -1.02 11.95 15.09
N VAL A 197 -0.90 12.29 16.37
CA VAL A 197 0.15 11.76 17.25
C VAL A 197 -0.47 10.65 18.09
N LYS A 198 -0.06 9.41 17.83
CA LYS A 198 -0.67 8.23 18.43
C LYS A 198 -0.23 8.01 19.87
N THR A 199 -1.16 7.50 20.67
CA THR A 199 -0.89 6.97 22.01
C THR A 199 -0.11 5.65 21.96
N PRO A 200 0.52 5.21 23.05
CA PRO A 200 1.23 3.92 23.09
C PRO A 200 0.37 2.72 22.67
N ASP A 201 -0.91 2.69 23.05
CA ASP A 201 -1.83 1.60 22.70
C ASP A 201 -2.18 1.60 21.20
N GLN A 202 -2.38 2.78 20.61
CA GLN A 202 -2.57 2.91 19.16
C GLN A 202 -1.32 2.50 18.38
N ILE A 203 -0.12 2.85 18.88
CA ILE A 203 1.15 2.40 18.28
C ILE A 203 1.27 0.87 18.35
N ALA A 204 0.88 0.25 19.47
CA ALA A 204 0.86 -1.21 19.59
C ALA A 204 -0.11 -1.86 18.58
N ALA A 205 -1.29 -1.26 18.36
CA ALA A 205 -2.23 -1.72 17.35
C ALA A 205 -1.68 -1.56 15.92
N MET A 206 -1.01 -0.43 15.62
CA MET A 206 -0.32 -0.22 14.35
C MET A 206 0.72 -1.31 14.08
N ARG A 207 1.55 -1.67 15.07
CA ARG A 207 2.53 -2.77 14.93
C ARG A 207 1.87 -4.10 14.56
N VAL A 208 0.70 -4.41 15.14
CA VAL A 208 -0.06 -5.62 14.82
C VAL A 208 -0.58 -5.59 13.37
N ALA A 209 -1.20 -4.48 12.97
CA ALA A 209 -1.75 -4.33 11.62
C ALA A 209 -0.65 -4.38 10.56
N CYS A 210 0.44 -3.63 10.75
CA CYS A 210 1.59 -3.60 9.84
C CYS A 210 2.32 -4.95 9.74
N ALA A 211 2.49 -5.67 10.85
CA ALA A 211 3.07 -7.02 10.81
C ALA A 211 2.19 -7.98 9.98
N LEU A 212 0.87 -7.91 10.11
CA LEU A 212 -0.05 -8.73 9.31
C LEU A 212 -0.03 -8.34 7.82
N ALA A 213 0.02 -7.04 7.51
CA ALA A 213 0.16 -6.55 6.13
C ALA A 213 1.44 -7.07 5.48
N ARG A 214 2.57 -7.03 6.20
CA ARG A 214 3.84 -7.63 5.78
C ARG A 214 3.68 -9.12 5.47
N GLU A 215 3.09 -9.91 6.37
CA GLU A 215 2.86 -11.34 6.14
C GLU A 215 1.97 -11.60 4.90
N ALA A 216 0.93 -10.79 4.69
CA ALA A 216 0.06 -10.86 3.51
C ALA A 216 0.80 -10.53 2.21
N LEU A 217 1.69 -9.53 2.21
CA LEU A 217 2.56 -9.23 1.08
C LEU A 217 3.55 -10.38 0.79
N GLU A 218 3.96 -11.17 1.79
CA GLU A 218 4.74 -12.38 1.52
C GLU A 218 3.92 -13.49 0.85
N VAL A 219 2.63 -13.60 1.19
CA VAL A 219 1.71 -14.52 0.50
C VAL A 219 1.60 -14.13 -0.97
N ALA A 220 1.41 -12.83 -1.25
CA ALA A 220 1.40 -12.32 -2.62
C ALA A 220 2.68 -12.72 -3.37
N GLY A 221 3.84 -12.44 -2.78
CA GLY A 221 5.14 -12.76 -3.39
C GLY A 221 5.35 -14.24 -3.69
N ARG A 222 4.84 -15.14 -2.85
CA ARG A 222 4.88 -16.59 -3.11
C ARG A 222 3.95 -17.04 -4.22
N ALA A 223 2.88 -16.28 -4.51
CA ALA A 223 1.93 -16.58 -5.57
C ALA A 223 2.40 -16.06 -6.95
N VAL A 224 3.31 -15.08 -6.99
CA VAL A 224 3.83 -14.51 -8.24
C VAL A 224 4.58 -15.57 -9.06
N ALA A 225 4.04 -15.92 -10.22
CA ALA A 225 4.69 -16.78 -11.20
C ALA A 225 4.13 -16.52 -12.61
N ALA A 226 4.91 -16.87 -13.65
CA ALA A 226 4.42 -16.79 -15.03
C ALA A 226 3.19 -17.69 -15.23
N GLY A 227 2.17 -17.15 -15.89
CA GLY A 227 0.88 -17.81 -16.13
C GLY A 227 -0.14 -17.67 -14.99
N VAL A 228 0.26 -17.20 -13.80
CA VAL A 228 -0.67 -16.85 -12.71
C VAL A 228 -1.33 -15.52 -13.05
N THR A 229 -2.64 -15.38 -12.78
CA THR A 229 -3.35 -14.12 -12.97
C THR A 229 -3.27 -13.23 -11.73
N THR A 230 -3.45 -11.92 -11.88
CA THR A 230 -3.52 -11.00 -10.73
C THR A 230 -4.73 -11.32 -9.84
N ASP A 231 -5.85 -11.80 -10.42
CA ASP A 231 -7.01 -12.29 -9.66
C ASP A 231 -6.71 -13.52 -8.78
N GLN A 232 -5.80 -14.41 -9.22
CA GLN A 232 -5.35 -15.53 -8.38
C GLN A 232 -4.47 -15.07 -7.22
N ILE A 233 -3.67 -14.02 -7.42
CA ILE A 233 -2.88 -13.39 -6.35
C ILE A 233 -3.83 -12.72 -5.33
N ASP A 234 -4.81 -11.94 -5.80
CA ASP A 234 -5.84 -11.34 -4.96
C ASP A 234 -6.57 -12.37 -4.11
N ALA A 235 -7.03 -13.48 -4.71
CA ALA A 235 -7.72 -14.54 -4.00
C ALA A 235 -6.86 -15.17 -2.89
N ALA A 236 -5.57 -15.42 -3.16
CA ALA A 236 -4.65 -15.98 -2.18
C ALA A 236 -4.39 -15.03 -1.00
N VAL A 237 -4.24 -13.74 -1.29
CA VAL A 237 -4.03 -12.71 -0.26
C VAL A 237 -5.31 -12.47 0.54
N HIS A 238 -6.46 -12.40 -0.13
CA HIS A 238 -7.77 -12.28 0.50
C HIS A 238 -8.03 -13.42 1.49
N GLU A 239 -7.85 -14.67 1.05
CA GLU A 239 -8.03 -15.85 1.90
C GLU A 239 -7.13 -15.77 3.14
N PHE A 240 -5.87 -15.39 2.96
CA PHE A 240 -4.94 -15.22 4.07
C PHE A 240 -5.42 -14.16 5.07
N ILE A 241 -5.77 -12.96 4.60
CA ILE A 241 -6.21 -11.84 5.45
C ILE A 241 -7.46 -12.24 6.25
N VAL A 242 -8.47 -12.79 5.57
CA VAL A 242 -9.73 -13.22 6.19
C VAL A 242 -9.50 -14.36 7.18
N SER A 243 -8.62 -15.32 6.88
CA SER A 243 -8.28 -16.41 7.80
C SER A 243 -7.61 -15.93 9.10
N ARG A 244 -7.07 -14.71 9.09
CA ARG A 244 -6.44 -14.05 10.25
C ARG A 244 -7.39 -13.13 11.00
N GLY A 245 -8.67 -13.13 10.63
CA GLY A 245 -9.70 -12.30 11.26
C GLY A 245 -9.58 -10.82 10.93
N ALA A 246 -8.86 -10.47 9.85
CA ALA A 246 -8.66 -9.11 9.39
C ALA A 246 -9.50 -8.83 8.14
N TYR A 247 -9.71 -7.54 7.87
CA TYR A 247 -10.40 -7.06 6.67
C TYR A 247 -9.37 -6.55 5.64
N PRO A 248 -9.47 -6.90 4.35
CA PRO A 248 -8.61 -6.33 3.32
C PRO A 248 -9.04 -4.90 3.01
N SER A 249 -8.26 -3.89 3.41
CA SER A 249 -8.71 -2.50 3.39
C SER A 249 -9.14 -2.00 2.01
N PRO A 250 -8.45 -2.30 0.89
CA PRO A 250 -8.89 -1.84 -0.42
C PRO A 250 -10.31 -2.28 -0.78
N LEU A 251 -10.79 -3.41 -0.24
CA LEU A 251 -12.09 -3.97 -0.60
C LEU A 251 -13.25 -3.05 -0.21
N GLY A 252 -13.94 -2.52 -1.22
CA GLY A 252 -15.06 -1.60 -1.06
C GLY A 252 -14.67 -0.15 -0.78
N TYR A 253 -13.38 0.15 -0.57
CA TYR A 253 -12.91 1.52 -0.38
C TYR A 253 -13.18 2.34 -1.63
N MET A 254 -14.08 3.32 -1.55
CA MET A 254 -14.58 4.09 -2.70
C MET A 254 -15.12 3.23 -3.85
N GLY A 255 -15.58 2.02 -3.54
CA GLY A 255 -16.06 1.07 -4.52
C GLY A 255 -14.97 0.27 -5.25
N PHE A 256 -13.72 0.30 -4.79
CA PHE A 256 -12.67 -0.58 -5.31
C PHE A 256 -13.09 -2.07 -5.14
N PRO A 257 -13.01 -2.91 -6.18
CA PRO A 257 -13.69 -4.20 -6.19
C PRO A 257 -12.87 -5.38 -5.65
N LYS A 258 -11.61 -5.15 -5.27
CA LYS A 258 -10.63 -6.20 -4.94
C LYS A 258 -9.94 -5.95 -3.61
N SER A 259 -9.18 -6.93 -3.14
CA SER A 259 -8.59 -6.96 -1.79
C SER A 259 -7.18 -6.37 -1.76
N VAL A 260 -6.51 -6.32 -2.91
CA VAL A 260 -5.19 -5.75 -3.13
C VAL A 260 -5.15 -5.01 -4.47
N CYS A 261 -4.15 -4.16 -4.67
CA CYS A 261 -3.82 -3.63 -6.00
C CYS A 261 -2.70 -4.46 -6.63
N CYS A 262 -2.75 -4.63 -7.95
CA CYS A 262 -1.73 -5.33 -8.74
C CYS A 262 -1.35 -4.50 -9.96
N SER A 263 -0.23 -3.77 -9.88
CA SER A 263 0.21 -2.84 -10.93
C SER A 263 1.35 -3.46 -11.73
N VAL A 264 1.04 -3.94 -12.93
CA VAL A 264 2.00 -4.61 -13.82
C VAL A 264 2.65 -3.60 -14.76
N ASN A 265 3.96 -3.68 -14.93
CA ASN A 265 4.76 -2.94 -15.92
C ASN A 265 4.45 -1.42 -15.97
N ASP A 266 3.67 -0.97 -16.93
CA ASP A 266 3.35 0.43 -17.23
C ASP A 266 2.15 0.97 -16.44
N VAL A 267 1.53 0.14 -15.60
CA VAL A 267 0.57 0.58 -14.58
C VAL A 267 1.35 1.23 -13.43
N LEU A 268 1.00 2.48 -13.10
CA LEU A 268 1.59 3.29 -12.04
C LEU A 268 1.12 2.81 -10.66
N ALA A 269 -0.20 2.77 -10.46
CA ALA A 269 -0.84 2.43 -9.19
C ALA A 269 -2.27 1.92 -9.43
N HIS A 270 -2.84 1.31 -8.39
CA HIS A 270 -4.25 0.93 -8.29
C HIS A 270 -4.75 0.01 -9.42
N GLY A 271 -3.87 -0.81 -10.02
CA GLY A 271 -4.30 -1.82 -10.97
C GLY A 271 -5.26 -2.81 -10.32
N ILE A 272 -6.45 -2.98 -10.90
CA ILE A 272 -7.46 -3.92 -10.40
C ILE A 272 -7.05 -5.36 -10.79
N PRO A 273 -6.93 -6.29 -9.83
CA PRO A 273 -6.76 -7.72 -10.13
C PRO A 273 -7.81 -8.28 -11.11
N ASP A 274 -7.34 -8.94 -12.16
CA ASP A 274 -8.13 -9.46 -13.28
C ASP A 274 -7.57 -10.79 -13.82
N ASP A 275 -8.16 -11.30 -14.90
CA ASP A 275 -7.76 -12.56 -15.53
C ASP A 275 -6.52 -12.47 -16.44
N ARG A 276 -5.79 -11.34 -16.48
CA ARG A 276 -4.54 -11.23 -17.24
C ARG A 276 -3.48 -12.16 -16.65
N PRO A 277 -2.97 -13.16 -17.40
CA PRO A 277 -1.86 -13.97 -16.93
C PRO A 277 -0.56 -13.16 -16.95
N LEU A 278 0.20 -13.24 -15.87
CA LEU A 278 1.55 -12.66 -15.78
C LEU A 278 2.50 -13.34 -16.77
N GLN A 279 3.39 -12.56 -17.39
CA GLN A 279 4.35 -13.05 -18.37
C GLN A 279 5.76 -13.11 -17.78
N ASP A 280 6.58 -14.06 -18.25
CA ASP A 280 8.01 -14.12 -17.87
C ASP A 280 8.71 -12.81 -18.29
N GLY A 281 9.30 -12.10 -17.32
CA GLY A 281 9.91 -10.79 -17.50
C GLY A 281 9.02 -9.59 -17.16
N ASP A 282 7.74 -9.79 -16.80
CA ASP A 282 6.91 -8.74 -16.18
C ASP A 282 7.53 -8.30 -14.84
N ILE A 283 7.33 -7.03 -14.50
CA ILE A 283 7.44 -6.54 -13.11
C ILE A 283 6.04 -6.21 -12.60
N LEU A 284 5.79 -6.49 -11.33
CA LEU A 284 4.48 -6.34 -10.69
C LEU A 284 4.67 -5.72 -9.32
N ASN A 285 4.05 -4.57 -9.05
CA ASN A 285 3.79 -4.14 -7.69
C ASN A 285 2.55 -4.90 -7.16
N VAL A 286 2.64 -5.45 -5.95
CA VAL A 286 1.44 -5.81 -5.18
C VAL A 286 1.40 -4.93 -3.94
N ASP A 287 0.27 -4.26 -3.77
CA ASP A 287 0.00 -3.33 -2.69
C ASP A 287 -1.07 -3.91 -1.75
N VAL A 288 -0.72 -3.95 -0.47
CA VAL A 288 -1.43 -4.71 0.56
C VAL A 288 -1.65 -3.86 1.79
N THR A 289 -2.93 -3.56 2.02
CA THR A 289 -3.39 -2.99 3.28
C THR A 289 -4.35 -3.92 4.00
N VAL A 290 -4.18 -4.09 5.30
CA VAL A 290 -5.11 -4.84 6.17
C VAL A 290 -5.70 -3.94 7.25
N PHE A 291 -6.89 -4.30 7.73
CA PHE A 291 -7.54 -3.66 8.88
C PHE A 291 -7.80 -4.70 9.97
N ILE A 292 -7.24 -4.48 11.16
CA ILE A 292 -7.41 -5.36 12.32
C ILE A 292 -7.26 -4.56 13.61
N GLY A 293 -8.12 -4.83 14.60
CA GLY A 293 -8.06 -4.14 15.89
C GLY A 293 -8.25 -2.63 15.75
N GLY A 294 -9.16 -2.22 14.88
CA GLY A 294 -9.44 -0.81 14.62
C GLY A 294 -8.37 -0.03 13.87
N HIS A 295 -7.31 -0.65 13.32
CA HIS A 295 -6.21 0.05 12.64
C HIS A 295 -5.84 -0.57 11.30
N HIS A 296 -5.39 0.28 10.38
CA HIS A 296 -4.85 -0.11 9.08
C HIS A 296 -3.33 -0.27 9.14
N GLY A 297 -2.79 -1.23 8.39
CA GLY A 297 -1.35 -1.35 8.14
C GLY A 297 -1.10 -1.56 6.66
N ASP A 298 -0.15 -0.83 6.08
CA ASP A 298 0.01 -0.68 4.64
C ASP A 298 1.45 -0.88 4.14
N THR A 299 1.60 -1.60 3.03
CA THR A 299 2.89 -1.86 2.39
C THR A 299 2.73 -2.45 1.00
N SER A 300 3.66 -2.11 0.12
CA SER A 300 3.76 -2.67 -1.22
C SER A 300 5.21 -3.00 -1.59
N SER A 301 5.39 -3.88 -2.56
CA SER A 301 6.70 -4.23 -3.10
C SER A 301 6.62 -4.64 -4.56
N MET A 302 7.71 -4.43 -5.29
CA MET A 302 7.89 -5.00 -6.62
C MET A 302 8.30 -6.48 -6.56
N PHE A 303 7.77 -7.23 -7.52
CA PHE A 303 8.10 -8.61 -7.82
C PHE A 303 8.49 -8.73 -9.29
N VAL A 304 9.51 -9.53 -9.55
CA VAL A 304 9.88 -9.92 -10.91
C VAL A 304 9.18 -11.24 -11.24
N VAL A 305 8.55 -11.34 -12.41
CA VAL A 305 7.89 -12.56 -12.84
C VAL A 305 8.87 -13.43 -13.62
N GLY A 306 9.01 -14.69 -13.21
CA GLY A 306 9.80 -15.69 -13.93
C GLY A 306 11.31 -15.51 -13.76
N SER A 307 12.08 -15.80 -14.82
CA SER A 307 13.55 -15.90 -14.77
C SER A 307 14.29 -14.94 -15.69
N LYS A 308 13.54 -14.15 -16.48
CA LYS A 308 14.11 -13.27 -17.52
C LYS A 308 13.73 -11.80 -17.32
N PRO A 309 13.98 -11.18 -16.15
CA PRO A 309 13.88 -9.73 -16.08
C PRO A 309 14.92 -9.11 -17.01
N ASP A 310 14.52 -8.13 -17.81
CA ASP A 310 15.52 -7.32 -18.51
C ASP A 310 16.26 -6.39 -17.52
N PRO A 311 17.50 -5.98 -17.85
CA PRO A 311 18.30 -5.15 -16.96
C PRO A 311 17.65 -3.81 -16.58
N ALA A 312 16.83 -3.22 -17.45
CA ALA A 312 16.17 -1.94 -17.19
C ALA A 312 15.06 -2.09 -16.13
N ALA A 313 14.27 -3.18 -16.17
CA ALA A 313 13.30 -3.50 -15.11
C ALA A 313 13.98 -3.67 -13.75
N LEU A 314 15.12 -4.38 -13.71
CA LEU A 314 15.88 -4.56 -12.47
C LEU A 314 16.47 -3.25 -11.96
N HIS A 315 16.98 -2.41 -12.86
CA HIS A 315 17.48 -1.09 -12.52
C HIS A 315 16.38 -0.23 -11.90
N LEU A 316 15.21 -0.16 -12.54
CA LEU A 316 14.03 0.55 -12.06
C LEU A 316 13.60 0.07 -10.67
N CYS A 317 13.41 -1.24 -10.48
CA CYS A 317 12.98 -1.78 -9.19
C CYS A 317 14.02 -1.51 -8.08
N LYS A 318 15.31 -1.70 -8.37
CA LYS A 318 16.37 -1.42 -7.39
C LYS A 318 16.44 0.06 -7.04
N ALA A 319 16.23 0.95 -8.00
CA ALA A 319 16.19 2.38 -7.77
C ALA A 319 14.97 2.78 -6.94
N GLY A 320 13.78 2.24 -7.24
CA GLY A 320 12.56 2.48 -6.47
C GLY A 320 12.71 2.10 -5.00
N GLN A 321 13.26 0.91 -4.73
CA GLN A 321 13.53 0.49 -3.35
C GLN A 321 14.53 1.41 -2.64
N ARG A 322 15.63 1.79 -3.31
CA ARG A 322 16.61 2.73 -2.74
C ARG A 322 16.01 4.11 -2.49
N ALA A 323 15.15 4.58 -3.38
CA ALA A 323 14.52 5.89 -3.26
C ALA A 323 13.59 5.94 -2.04
N MET A 324 12.70 4.94 -1.91
CA MET A 324 11.87 4.77 -0.71
C MET A 324 12.72 4.77 0.56
N MET A 325 13.77 3.93 0.62
CA MET A 325 14.63 3.84 1.80
C MET A 325 15.36 5.16 2.10
N ALA A 326 15.87 5.87 1.09
CA ALA A 326 16.52 7.17 1.28
C ALA A 326 15.55 8.22 1.85
N GLY A 327 14.28 8.18 1.45
CA GLY A 327 13.22 8.99 2.07
C GLY A 327 12.95 8.61 3.53
N ILE A 328 12.94 7.32 3.84
CA ILE A 328 12.73 6.84 5.22
C ILE A 328 13.93 7.19 6.13
N GLU A 329 15.16 7.13 5.62
CA GLU A 329 16.39 7.37 6.40
C GLU A 329 16.48 8.76 7.04
N VAL A 330 15.80 9.77 6.47
CA VAL A 330 15.74 11.12 7.04
C VAL A 330 14.63 11.30 8.08
N CYS A 331 13.74 10.32 8.24
CA CYS A 331 12.62 10.41 9.16
C CYS A 331 13.10 10.35 10.62
N LYS A 332 12.83 11.41 11.38
CA LYS A 332 13.15 11.53 12.82
C LYS A 332 12.42 12.73 13.43
N PRO A 333 12.31 12.82 14.76
CA PRO A 333 11.75 14.00 15.42
C PRO A 333 12.42 15.30 14.99
N GLY A 334 11.61 16.31 14.65
CA GLY A 334 12.10 17.62 14.24
C GLY A 334 12.47 17.75 12.77
N ALA A 335 12.56 16.65 12.01
CA ALA A 335 12.79 16.71 10.57
C ALA A 335 11.56 17.27 9.82
N ASP A 336 11.80 17.96 8.72
CA ASP A 336 10.75 18.45 7.83
C ASP A 336 10.31 17.34 6.86
N PHE A 337 9.01 17.18 6.64
CA PHE A 337 8.49 16.21 5.67
C PHE A 337 9.06 16.41 4.25
N ARG A 338 9.45 17.62 3.87
CA ARG A 338 10.09 17.90 2.57
C ARG A 338 11.42 17.20 2.38
N GLU A 339 12.13 16.89 3.46
CA GLU A 339 13.40 16.17 3.37
C GLU A 339 13.21 14.79 2.72
N ILE A 340 12.05 14.15 2.90
CA ILE A 340 11.71 12.86 2.27
C ILE A 340 11.75 13.01 0.75
N GLY A 341 11.01 13.97 0.20
CA GLY A 341 10.92 14.21 -1.24
C GLY A 341 12.27 14.60 -1.86
N MET A 342 13.06 15.41 -1.16
CA MET A 342 14.43 15.75 -1.60
C MET A 342 15.32 14.51 -1.74
N ARG A 343 15.29 13.58 -0.76
CA ARG A 343 16.11 12.36 -0.83
C ARG A 343 15.64 11.37 -1.89
N ILE A 344 14.34 11.26 -2.11
CA ILE A 344 13.79 10.43 -3.18
C ILE A 344 14.21 11.01 -4.54
N GLN A 345 14.15 12.34 -4.72
CA GLN A 345 14.58 13.04 -5.94
C GLN A 345 16.07 12.79 -6.22
N ASP A 346 16.96 12.96 -5.23
CA ASP A 346 18.39 12.68 -5.35
C ASP A 346 18.66 11.27 -5.94
N VAL A 347 17.94 10.26 -5.44
CA VAL A 347 18.08 8.87 -5.91
C VAL A 347 17.51 8.68 -7.32
N SER A 348 16.35 9.25 -7.61
CA SER A 348 15.73 9.17 -8.93
C SER A 348 16.62 9.78 -10.02
N ASP A 349 17.14 10.98 -9.77
CA ASP A 349 17.98 11.72 -10.71
C ASP A 349 19.30 10.99 -10.97
N ALA A 350 19.94 10.49 -9.91
CA ALA A 350 21.17 9.69 -10.02
C ALA A 350 20.95 8.38 -10.78
N ALA A 351 19.73 7.83 -10.74
CA ALA A 351 19.35 6.63 -11.49
C ALA A 351 18.89 6.92 -12.93
N GLY A 352 18.75 8.20 -13.34
CA GLY A 352 18.21 8.57 -14.65
C GLY A 352 16.75 8.18 -14.83
N LEU A 353 15.96 8.24 -13.76
CA LEU A 353 14.53 7.92 -13.71
C LEU A 353 13.72 9.16 -13.32
N HIS A 354 12.40 9.08 -13.43
CA HIS A 354 11.50 10.14 -13.00
C HIS A 354 10.53 9.66 -11.92
N ILE A 355 10.06 10.57 -11.07
CA ILE A 355 9.09 10.30 -10.02
C ILE A 355 7.70 10.69 -10.52
N SER A 356 6.70 9.82 -10.35
CA SER A 356 5.32 10.20 -10.62
C SER A 356 4.85 11.24 -9.61
N GLU A 357 4.40 12.41 -10.08
CA GLU A 357 3.89 13.49 -9.24
C GLU A 357 2.41 13.32 -8.85
N LEU A 358 1.79 12.18 -9.17
CA LEU A 358 0.35 11.93 -9.02
C LEU A 358 -0.05 11.38 -7.66
N PHE A 359 0.87 10.66 -7.02
CA PHE A 359 0.64 9.91 -5.81
C PHE A 359 1.61 10.39 -4.73
N VAL A 360 1.13 10.37 -3.49
CA VAL A 360 1.87 10.82 -2.32
C VAL A 360 1.63 9.80 -1.22
N GLY A 361 2.60 9.67 -0.31
CA GLY A 361 2.34 8.94 0.93
C GLY A 361 1.32 9.65 1.80
N HIS A 362 0.84 8.96 2.82
CA HIS A 362 -0.25 9.45 3.64
C HIS A 362 -0.10 9.05 5.11
N GLY A 363 -0.73 9.82 5.99
CA GLY A 363 -0.98 9.38 7.35
C GLY A 363 -1.90 8.16 7.35
N ILE A 364 -1.67 7.28 8.32
CA ILE A 364 -2.41 6.03 8.45
C ILE A 364 -2.63 5.69 9.92
N GLY A 365 -3.76 5.09 10.27
CA GLY A 365 -4.12 4.78 11.65
C GLY A 365 -5.43 4.02 11.75
N SER A 366 -6.34 4.53 12.59
CA SER A 366 -7.75 4.10 12.60
C SER A 366 -8.54 4.48 11.34
N TYR A 367 -7.88 5.22 10.46
CA TYR A 367 -8.30 5.66 9.14
C TYR A 367 -7.30 5.14 8.10
N PHE A 368 -7.77 4.91 6.87
CA PHE A 368 -6.93 4.37 5.81
C PHE A 368 -5.94 5.42 5.29
N HIS A 369 -6.45 6.58 4.87
CA HIS A 369 -5.64 7.67 4.32
C HIS A 369 -6.00 9.01 4.98
N GLY A 370 -5.01 9.79 5.41
CA GLY A 370 -5.21 11.13 5.97
C GLY A 370 -3.90 11.91 6.05
N ALA A 371 -3.86 12.98 6.84
CA ALA A 371 -2.64 13.77 7.01
C ALA A 371 -1.57 13.01 7.84
N PRO A 372 -0.27 13.19 7.54
CA PRO A 372 0.30 14.10 6.54
C PRO A 372 0.19 13.55 5.11
N GLY A 373 0.15 14.43 4.11
CA GLY A 373 0.49 14.04 2.74
C GLY A 373 2.01 14.09 2.56
N VAL A 374 2.62 12.99 2.12
CA VAL A 374 4.08 12.83 2.00
C VAL A 374 4.48 12.90 0.54
N ILE A 375 4.88 14.08 0.09
CA ILE A 375 5.24 14.34 -1.31
C ILE A 375 6.59 13.65 -1.65
N PRO A 376 6.66 12.77 -2.67
CA PRO A 376 7.84 11.95 -2.93
C PRO A 376 8.90 12.65 -3.81
N PHE A 377 8.80 13.96 -4.01
CA PHE A 377 9.74 14.75 -4.81
C PHE A 377 10.03 16.10 -4.15
N GLU A 378 11.09 16.77 -4.59
CA GLU A 378 11.47 18.08 -4.06
C GLU A 378 10.32 19.09 -4.25
N ASN A 379 9.94 19.78 -3.16
CA ASN A 379 8.83 20.72 -3.16
C ASN A 379 9.00 21.79 -2.09
N ASP A 380 8.37 22.95 -2.32
CA ASP A 380 8.28 24.05 -1.36
C ASP A 380 6.90 24.16 -0.68
N GLU A 381 5.96 23.27 -1.05
CA GLU A 381 4.53 23.42 -0.76
C GLU A 381 4.13 22.87 0.61
N TYR A 382 4.67 21.72 1.01
CA TYR A 382 4.29 21.08 2.27
C TYR A 382 5.19 21.52 3.41
N GLN A 383 4.63 22.07 4.48
CA GLN A 383 5.39 22.48 5.65
C GLN A 383 4.85 21.72 6.86
N GLY A 384 5.61 20.74 7.34
CA GLY A 384 5.24 19.93 8.49
C GLY A 384 6.48 19.34 9.15
N THR A 385 6.49 19.33 10.49
CA THR A 385 7.57 18.74 11.28
C THR A 385 7.13 17.38 11.83
N MET A 386 8.01 16.39 11.72
CA MET A 386 7.79 15.06 12.27
C MET A 386 7.88 15.07 13.81
N LEU A 387 6.91 14.45 14.48
CA LEU A 387 6.87 14.31 15.94
C LEU A 387 6.78 12.82 16.32
N PRO A 388 7.36 12.40 17.47
CA PRO A 388 7.18 11.05 17.98
C PRO A 388 5.71 10.64 18.05
N GLY A 389 5.42 9.40 17.65
CA GLY A 389 4.07 8.84 17.62
C GLY A 389 3.29 9.08 16.32
N MET A 390 3.82 9.87 15.37
CA MET A 390 3.24 9.96 14.03
C MET A 390 3.49 8.66 13.24
N THR A 391 2.48 8.22 12.48
CA THR A 391 2.63 7.13 11.51
C THR A 391 2.14 7.53 10.13
N PHE A 392 2.93 7.23 9.10
CA PHE A 392 2.65 7.58 7.72
C PHE A 392 3.37 6.64 6.75
N THR A 393 2.97 6.64 5.48
CA THR A 393 3.58 5.85 4.41
C THR A 393 4.63 6.66 3.66
N VAL A 394 5.66 5.98 3.16
CA VAL A 394 6.61 6.51 2.16
C VAL A 394 6.55 5.58 0.96
N GLU A 395 5.97 6.04 -0.15
CA GLU A 395 5.53 5.19 -1.26
C GLU A 395 5.86 5.73 -2.67
N PRO A 396 7.13 6.11 -2.95
CA PRO A 396 7.46 6.70 -4.25
C PRO A 396 7.20 5.75 -5.42
N ILE A 397 6.66 6.31 -6.50
CA ILE A 397 6.50 5.62 -7.78
C ILE A 397 7.53 6.18 -8.76
N LEU A 398 8.52 5.38 -9.13
CA LEU A 398 9.47 5.73 -10.18
C LEU A 398 8.97 5.23 -11.53
N VAL A 399 9.27 5.98 -12.59
CA VAL A 399 8.93 5.68 -13.97
C VAL A 399 10.22 5.64 -14.79
N GLU A 400 10.30 4.70 -15.73
CA GLU A 400 11.37 4.72 -16.72
C GLU A 400 11.30 6.03 -17.51
N HIS A 401 12.42 6.75 -17.59
CA HIS A 401 12.61 7.91 -18.46
C HIS A 401 12.04 9.25 -17.97
N THR A 402 11.60 10.11 -18.91
CA THR A 402 11.37 11.55 -18.71
C THR A 402 9.99 11.87 -18.14
N LYS A 403 9.78 13.13 -17.71
CA LYS A 403 8.47 13.64 -17.24
C LYS A 403 7.32 13.40 -18.23
N LEU A 404 7.57 13.43 -19.54
CA LEU A 404 6.55 13.11 -20.55
C LEU A 404 6.07 11.66 -20.42
N GLU A 405 6.97 10.75 -20.10
CA GLU A 405 6.70 9.32 -20.00
C GLU A 405 6.01 8.95 -18.67
N ALA A 406 6.12 9.80 -17.66
CA ALA A 406 5.31 9.74 -16.44
C ALA A 406 3.93 10.38 -16.57
N SER A 407 3.60 10.96 -17.74
CA SER A 407 2.22 11.36 -18.02
C SER A 407 1.33 10.12 -18.05
N HIS A 408 0.08 10.26 -17.62
CA HIS A 408 -0.79 9.11 -17.37
C HIS A 408 -2.13 9.19 -18.11
N ARG A 409 -2.79 8.04 -18.22
CA ARG A 409 -4.23 7.89 -18.44
C ARG A 409 -4.84 7.13 -17.27
N ILE A 410 -6.10 7.45 -16.99
CA ILE A 410 -6.94 6.67 -16.07
C ILE A 410 -7.84 5.79 -16.94
N TRP A 411 -7.94 4.50 -16.60
CA TRP A 411 -8.82 3.57 -17.31
C TRP A 411 -10.30 3.86 -17.03
N ASP A 412 -11.18 3.23 -17.83
CA ASP A 412 -12.63 3.37 -17.66
C ASP A 412 -13.13 2.81 -16.32
N ASP A 413 -12.35 1.93 -15.67
CA ASP A 413 -12.58 1.40 -14.34
C ASP A 413 -12.44 2.43 -13.20
N LYS A 414 -11.92 3.64 -13.51
CA LYS A 414 -11.71 4.78 -12.60
C LYS A 414 -10.60 4.59 -11.56
N TRP A 415 -9.86 3.49 -11.62
CA TRP A 415 -8.82 3.14 -10.66
C TRP A 415 -7.46 2.98 -11.30
N THR A 416 -7.36 2.29 -12.43
CA THR A 416 -6.05 1.94 -12.99
C THR A 416 -5.39 3.16 -13.63
N TYR A 417 -4.27 3.62 -13.06
CA TYR A 417 -3.43 4.68 -13.63
C TYR A 417 -2.30 4.03 -14.42
N GLN A 418 -2.15 4.39 -15.69
CA GLN A 418 -1.14 3.82 -16.57
C GLN A 418 -0.38 4.93 -17.28
N THR A 419 0.92 4.75 -17.51
CA THR A 419 1.71 5.69 -18.31
C THR A 419 1.16 5.80 -19.73
N LEU A 420 1.26 6.99 -20.34
CA LEU A 420 0.80 7.23 -21.72
C LEU A 420 1.73 6.62 -22.77
N THR A 421 2.99 6.41 -22.43
CA THR A 421 4.05 5.95 -23.34
C THR A 421 4.41 4.49 -23.16
N ASN A 422 3.70 3.77 -22.27
CA ASN A 422 3.98 2.38 -21.89
C ASN A 422 5.34 2.22 -21.18
N ALA A 423 5.92 3.31 -20.67
CA ALA A 423 7.09 3.27 -19.79
C ALA A 423 6.72 2.52 -18.51
N ARG A 424 7.61 1.65 -18.03
CA ARG A 424 7.32 0.90 -16.81
C ARG A 424 7.41 1.80 -15.59
N SER A 425 6.74 1.38 -14.53
CA SER A 425 6.84 2.00 -13.22
C SER A 425 7.26 0.97 -12.16
N ALA A 426 7.77 1.47 -11.03
CA ALA A 426 8.02 0.69 -9.84
C ALA A 426 7.67 1.48 -8.58
N GLN A 427 6.92 0.86 -7.70
CA GLN A 427 6.52 1.38 -6.40
C GLN A 427 6.98 0.43 -5.30
N PHE A 428 7.46 1.00 -4.20
CA PHE A 428 7.71 0.32 -2.94
C PHE A 428 7.14 1.18 -1.84
N GLU A 429 6.68 0.54 -0.77
CA GLU A 429 6.08 1.26 0.33
C GLU A 429 6.33 0.60 1.68
N HIS A 430 6.56 1.45 2.67
CA HIS A 430 6.47 1.10 4.07
C HIS A 430 5.64 2.10 4.87
N THR A 431 4.91 1.57 5.86
CA THR A 431 4.41 2.35 6.99
C THR A 431 5.54 2.59 7.99
N VAL A 432 5.78 3.85 8.33
CA VAL A 432 6.83 4.32 9.24
C VAL A 432 6.19 4.90 10.51
N LEU A 433 6.81 4.64 11.66
CA LEU A 433 6.53 5.29 12.94
C LEU A 433 7.70 6.21 13.30
N ILE A 434 7.42 7.46 13.69
CA ILE A 434 8.45 8.33 14.29
C ILE A 434 8.60 7.96 15.77
N THR A 435 9.82 7.61 16.20
CA THR A 435 10.18 7.32 17.60
C THR A 435 10.77 8.56 18.26
N ASP A 436 11.16 8.48 19.53
CA ASP A 436 11.76 9.61 20.26
C ASP A 436 13.15 10.03 19.72
N ASP A 437 13.82 9.14 19.00
CA ASP A 437 15.21 9.29 18.55
C ASP A 437 15.43 8.99 17.05
N GLY A 438 14.36 8.67 16.31
CA GLY A 438 14.45 8.30 14.90
C GLY A 438 13.12 7.80 14.35
N HIS A 439 13.15 6.65 13.70
CA HIS A 439 11.99 5.99 13.13
C HIS A 439 12.04 4.48 13.29
N GLU A 440 10.87 3.84 13.21
CA GLU A 440 10.68 2.40 13.14
C GLU A 440 9.91 2.08 11.85
N ILE A 441 10.41 1.15 11.04
CA ILE A 441 9.69 0.64 9.87
C ILE A 441 8.75 -0.46 10.31
N LEU A 442 7.45 -0.15 10.46
CA LEU A 442 6.46 -1.07 11.05
C LEU A 442 6.18 -2.29 10.15
N THR A 443 6.35 -2.13 8.83
CA THR A 443 6.15 -3.16 7.81
C THR A 443 7.46 -3.81 7.35
N GLY A 444 8.55 -3.60 8.11
CA GLY A 444 9.87 -4.14 7.83
C GLY A 444 10.08 -5.58 8.30
N PRO A 445 11.21 -6.21 7.92
CA PRO A 445 12.19 -5.69 6.97
C PRO A 445 11.64 -5.68 5.54
N SER A 446 12.18 -4.81 4.69
CA SER A 446 11.91 -4.87 3.24
C SER A 446 12.30 -6.25 2.74
N VAL A 447 11.39 -6.91 2.03
CA VAL A 447 11.73 -8.22 1.50
C VAL A 447 12.47 -8.06 0.17
N ASP A 448 13.64 -8.67 0.09
CA ASP A 448 14.41 -8.77 -1.14
C ASP A 448 13.77 -9.80 -2.10
N TYR A 449 12.67 -9.40 -2.76
CA TYR A 449 12.01 -10.24 -3.76
C TYR A 449 12.62 -10.10 -5.16
N LEU A 450 13.67 -9.29 -5.33
CA LEU A 450 14.47 -9.29 -6.56
C LEU A 450 15.25 -10.60 -6.75
N THR A 451 15.42 -11.40 -5.68
CA THR A 451 16.15 -12.67 -5.70
C THR A 451 15.27 -13.93 -5.64
N LEU A 452 13.98 -13.83 -5.28
CA LEU A 452 13.11 -14.99 -5.04
C LEU A 452 12.32 -15.50 -6.26
N ALA A 453 12.26 -14.73 -7.35
CA ALA A 453 11.72 -15.22 -8.61
C ALA A 453 12.75 -16.15 -9.31
N GLY A 454 12.74 -17.42 -8.91
CA GLY A 454 13.39 -18.50 -9.68
C GLY A 454 14.81 -18.90 -9.27
N LEU A 455 15.42 -18.32 -8.24
CA LEU A 455 16.68 -18.82 -7.67
C LEU A 455 16.43 -19.52 -6.33
N ARG A 456 15.80 -20.70 -6.38
CA ARG A 456 16.11 -21.74 -5.40
C ARG A 456 17.62 -21.99 -5.53
N ARG A 457 18.42 -21.55 -4.55
CA ARG A 457 19.79 -22.05 -4.42
C ARG A 457 19.79 -23.54 -4.14
#